data_AF-A0A4S4G3Q2-F1
#
_entry.id   AF-A0A4S4G3Q2-F1
#
_cell.length_a   1.000
_cell.length_b   1.000
_cell.length_c   1.000
_cell.angle_alpha   90.00
_cell.angle_beta   90.00
_cell.angle_gamma   90.00
#
_symmetry.space_group_name_H-M   'P 1'
#
loop_
_entity.id
_entity.type
_entity.pdbx_description
1 polymer ?
#
loop_
_entity_poly.entity_id
_entity_poly.type
_entity_poly.pdbx_seq_one_letter_code
_entity_poly.pdbx_strand_id
1 'polypeptide(L)'
;MKPPSSLMTVVVAVALAGLCGCAAAHGEVRVSEVDVPFEMGSSLQSVGSASIKQEISDGGEGYWLLPTFDDRDAALENVRREAPDAVAALESRNFWLGPLSGWNWGFYRDALNGCDDDLGGGEDVAEQAAMLRAFFDIYENDDENAAIVDRARREGLGAVVADLPDQSTLAESAGRGQ
;
A
#
# COMPACT_ATOMS: atom_id res chain seq x y z
N MET A 1 -87.69 9.89 23.71
CA MET A 1 -87.51 8.42 23.67
C MET A 1 -86.02 8.13 23.48
N LYS A 2 -85.46 7.26 24.32
CA LYS A 2 -84.07 6.72 24.29
C LYS A 2 -83.99 5.51 23.32
N PRO A 3 -82.80 4.94 23.01
CA PRO A 3 -82.30 4.52 21.68
C PRO A 3 -82.43 2.99 21.45
N PRO A 4 -81.83 2.39 20.39
CA PRO A 4 -80.42 1.89 20.42
C PRO A 4 -79.73 2.01 19.02
N SER A 5 -78.50 1.61 18.70
CA SER A 5 -77.24 1.24 19.37
C SER A 5 -76.16 1.21 18.27
N SER A 6 -74.93 1.51 18.66
CA SER A 6 -73.64 0.99 18.18
C SER A 6 -73.49 0.46 16.75
N LEU A 7 -72.50 1.02 16.04
CA LEU A 7 -71.40 0.24 15.47
C LEU A 7 -70.19 1.17 15.26
N MET A 8 -69.28 1.08 16.21
CA MET A 8 -67.97 1.72 16.22
C MET A 8 -67.04 0.86 15.37
N THR A 9 -66.78 1.27 14.13
CA THR A 9 -65.83 0.59 13.25
C THR A 9 -64.41 0.83 13.75
N VAL A 10 -63.84 -0.18 14.40
CA VAL A 10 -62.41 -0.24 14.73
C VAL A 10 -61.65 -0.57 13.45
N VAL A 11 -60.99 0.42 12.86
CA VAL A 11 -60.02 0.20 11.78
C VAL A 11 -58.69 -0.15 12.45
N VAL A 12 -58.36 -1.45 12.45
CA VAL A 12 -57.02 -1.94 12.77
C VAL A 12 -56.13 -1.65 11.57
N ALA A 13 -55.34 -0.58 11.63
CA ALA A 13 -54.27 -0.34 10.67
C ALA A 13 -52.96 -0.90 11.24
N VAL A 14 -52.47 -1.92 10.56
CA VAL A 14 -51.27 -2.70 10.82
C VAL A 14 -50.05 -1.78 10.96
N ALA A 15 -49.32 -1.94 12.06
CA ALA A 15 -47.99 -1.39 12.23
C ALA A 15 -47.04 -2.04 11.21
N LEU A 16 -46.77 -1.34 10.11
CA LEU A 16 -45.58 -1.61 9.32
C LEU A 16 -44.38 -1.16 10.15
N ALA A 17 -43.80 -2.11 10.87
CA ALA A 17 -42.42 -2.03 11.31
C ALA A 17 -41.58 -1.87 10.03
N GLY A 18 -41.27 -0.61 9.71
CA GLY A 18 -40.25 -0.30 8.73
C GLY A 18 -38.98 -0.94 9.22
N LEU A 19 -38.59 -2.02 8.55
CA LEU A 19 -37.26 -2.58 8.61
C LEU A 19 -36.30 -1.40 8.50
N CYS A 20 -35.63 -1.10 9.61
CA CYS A 20 -34.44 -0.28 9.60
C CYS A 20 -33.44 -1.09 8.78
N GLY A 21 -33.52 -0.93 7.47
CA GLY A 21 -32.45 -1.34 6.59
C GLY A 21 -31.27 -0.54 7.09
N CYS A 22 -30.33 -1.23 7.73
CA CYS A 22 -28.96 -0.78 7.78
C CYS A 22 -28.52 -0.70 6.31
N ALA A 23 -28.86 0.40 5.64
CA ALA A 23 -27.97 0.94 4.64
C ALA A 23 -26.71 1.22 5.46
N ALA A 24 -25.79 0.25 5.50
CA ALA A 24 -24.42 0.56 5.75
C ALA A 24 -24.11 1.63 4.72
N ALA A 25 -24.12 2.89 5.16
CA ALA A 25 -23.56 3.97 4.38
C ALA A 25 -22.13 3.50 4.16
N HIS A 26 -21.83 3.01 2.96
CA HIS A 26 -20.45 2.88 2.55
C HIS A 26 -19.90 4.29 2.69
N GLY A 27 -19.11 4.51 3.73
CA GLY A 27 -18.57 5.83 3.96
C GLY A 27 -17.70 6.19 2.78
N GLU A 28 -17.71 7.46 2.44
CA GLU A 28 -16.85 7.97 1.39
C GLU A 28 -15.39 7.65 1.74
N VAL A 29 -14.68 7.02 0.81
CA VAL A 29 -13.25 6.72 0.98
C VAL A 29 -12.47 8.02 1.09
N ARG A 30 -11.76 8.18 2.19
CA ARG A 30 -10.90 9.32 2.50
C ARG A 30 -9.46 8.87 2.52
N VAL A 31 -8.59 9.72 2.00
CA VAL A 31 -7.14 9.60 2.12
C VAL A 31 -6.66 10.80 2.91
N SER A 32 -5.94 10.55 4.00
CA SER A 32 -5.31 11.58 4.82
C SER A 32 -3.81 11.46 4.77
N GLU A 33 -3.13 12.61 4.83
CA GLU A 33 -1.69 12.66 4.99
C GLU A 33 -1.32 12.34 6.44
N VAL A 34 -0.30 11.50 6.59
CA VAL A 34 0.35 11.18 7.86
C VAL A 34 1.86 11.28 7.65
N ASP A 35 2.61 11.31 8.74
CA ASP A 35 4.08 11.30 8.70
C ASP A 35 4.55 10.36 9.81
N VAL A 36 4.64 9.08 9.47
CA VAL A 36 5.07 8.03 10.39
C VAL A 36 6.40 7.48 9.88
N PRO A 37 7.51 7.68 10.61
CA PRO A 37 8.80 7.12 10.23
C PRO A 37 8.71 5.60 10.08
N PHE A 38 9.42 5.06 9.09
CA PHE A 38 9.52 3.62 8.87
C PHE A 38 10.99 3.17 8.96
N GLU A 39 11.28 2.28 9.91
CA GLU A 39 12.62 1.70 10.08
C GLU A 39 12.89 0.67 8.97
N MET A 40 13.68 1.08 7.98
CA MET A 40 14.18 0.18 6.94
C MET A 40 15.31 -0.71 7.46
N GLY A 41 15.51 -1.84 6.77
CA GLY A 41 16.67 -2.70 6.98
C GLY A 41 17.99 -1.93 6.85
N SER A 42 19.01 -2.36 7.59
CA SER A 42 20.32 -1.69 7.65
C SER A 42 20.98 -1.52 6.28
N SER A 43 20.71 -2.43 5.33
CA SER A 43 21.21 -2.37 3.96
C SER A 43 20.69 -1.17 3.15
N LEU A 44 19.58 -0.53 3.56
CA LEU A 44 19.00 0.60 2.83
C LEU A 44 19.29 1.96 3.49
N GLN A 45 19.99 2.00 4.62
CA GLN A 45 20.28 3.25 5.33
C GLN A 45 21.11 4.23 4.49
N SER A 46 21.99 3.73 3.61
CA SER A 46 22.76 4.58 2.68
C SER A 46 21.98 4.99 1.43
N VAL A 47 20.81 4.38 1.19
CA VAL A 47 19.94 4.66 0.05
C VAL A 47 18.99 5.82 0.35
N GLY A 48 18.42 5.87 1.56
CA GLY A 48 17.55 6.97 1.98
C GLY A 48 16.82 6.70 3.29
N SER A 49 15.76 7.46 3.52
CA SER A 49 14.77 7.26 4.58
C SER A 49 13.39 6.98 3.96
N ALA A 50 12.52 6.35 4.73
CA ALA A 50 11.15 6.05 4.32
C ALA A 50 10.16 6.39 5.43
N SER A 51 8.95 6.74 5.01
CA SER A 51 7.84 7.04 5.88
C SER A 51 6.53 6.51 5.29
N ILE A 52 5.58 6.23 6.17
CA ILE A 52 4.18 6.09 5.79
C ILE A 52 3.64 7.51 5.68
N LYS A 53 3.20 7.86 4.48
CA LYS A 53 2.73 9.21 4.14
C LYS A 53 1.20 9.32 4.08
N GLN A 54 0.51 8.19 4.01
CA GLN A 54 -0.92 8.14 3.75
C GLN A 54 -1.63 7.10 4.61
N GLU A 55 -2.85 7.46 5.01
CA GLU A 55 -3.83 6.60 5.66
C GLU A 55 -5.13 6.63 4.86
N ILE A 56 -5.80 5.49 4.75
CA ILE A 56 -7.09 5.34 4.06
C ILE A 56 -8.20 4.91 5.04
N SER A 57 -9.38 5.51 4.95
CA SER A 57 -10.54 5.19 5.79
C SER A 57 -11.86 5.40 5.06
N ASP A 58 -12.96 4.82 5.56
CA ASP A 58 -14.33 5.05 5.10
C ASP A 58 -15.24 5.60 6.22
N GLY A 59 -14.68 6.45 7.08
CA GLY A 59 -15.38 7.02 8.24
C GLY A 59 -15.41 6.12 9.47
N GLY A 60 -14.82 4.92 9.38
CA GLY A 60 -14.45 4.05 10.50
C GLY A 60 -12.97 4.16 10.89
N GLU A 61 -12.34 3.01 11.11
CA GLU A 61 -10.90 2.89 11.38
C GLU A 61 -10.08 3.30 10.14
N GLY A 62 -8.94 3.94 10.40
CA GLY A 62 -7.96 4.29 9.37
C GLY A 62 -6.88 3.21 9.27
N TYR A 63 -6.48 2.92 8.05
CA TYR A 63 -5.42 1.96 7.74
C TYR A 63 -4.26 2.68 7.06
N TRP A 64 -3.07 2.51 7.61
CA TRP A 64 -1.86 3.01 6.98
C TRP A 64 -1.62 2.29 5.66
N LEU A 65 -1.22 3.08 4.65
CA LEU A 65 -0.74 2.58 3.39
C LEU A 65 0.73 2.15 3.49
N LEU A 66 1.29 1.64 2.40
CA LEU A 66 2.67 1.15 2.37
C LEU A 66 3.67 2.30 2.57
N PRO A 67 4.81 2.06 3.24
CA PRO A 67 5.86 3.07 3.38
C PRO A 67 6.50 3.36 2.02
N THR A 68 6.87 4.62 1.79
CA THR A 68 7.55 5.07 0.55
C THR A 68 8.83 5.79 0.90
N PHE A 69 9.80 5.84 -0.01
CA PHE A 69 10.99 6.67 0.18
C PHE A 69 10.60 8.14 0.33
N ASP A 70 11.19 8.84 1.29
CA ASP A 70 10.91 10.27 1.52
C ASP A 70 11.24 11.11 0.28
N ASP A 71 12.34 10.77 -0.39
CA ASP A 71 12.77 11.31 -1.67
C ASP A 71 13.01 10.16 -2.66
N ARG A 72 12.02 9.89 -3.51
CA ARG A 72 12.02 8.80 -4.51
C ARG A 72 13.17 8.97 -5.51
N ASP A 73 13.41 10.19 -5.99
CA ASP A 73 14.46 10.43 -6.99
C ASP A 73 15.84 10.25 -6.37
N ALA A 74 16.08 10.84 -5.19
CA ALA A 74 17.35 10.68 -4.49
C ALA A 74 17.64 9.21 -4.12
N ALA A 75 16.62 8.45 -3.68
CA ALA A 75 16.78 7.03 -3.39
C ALA A 75 17.24 6.24 -4.62
N LEU A 76 16.69 6.55 -5.80
CA LEU A 76 17.12 5.96 -7.07
C LEU A 76 18.55 6.35 -7.46
N GLU A 77 18.97 7.59 -7.21
CA GLU A 77 20.37 7.99 -7.43
C GLU A 77 21.32 7.28 -6.48
N ASN A 78 20.95 7.17 -5.20
CA ASN A 78 21.76 6.55 -4.18
C ASN A 78 21.90 5.05 -4.42
N VAL A 79 20.83 4.32 -4.73
CA VAL A 79 20.95 2.87 -4.97
C VAL A 79 21.86 2.55 -6.15
N ARG A 80 21.89 3.41 -7.19
CA ARG A 80 22.84 3.27 -8.31
C ARG A 80 24.30 3.44 -7.89
N ARG A 81 24.55 4.29 -6.89
CA ARG A 81 25.88 4.54 -6.32
C ARG A 81 26.31 3.43 -5.34
N GLU A 82 25.36 2.86 -4.62
CA GLU A 82 25.59 1.83 -3.59
C GLU A 82 25.64 0.41 -4.18
N ALA A 83 24.94 0.15 -5.30
CA ALA A 83 24.89 -1.14 -5.96
C ALA A 83 25.40 -1.12 -7.44
N PRO A 84 26.56 -0.49 -7.74
CA PRO A 84 26.99 -0.27 -9.11
C PRO A 84 27.31 -1.57 -9.87
N ASP A 85 27.86 -2.58 -9.19
CA ASP A 85 28.27 -3.83 -9.82
C ASP A 85 27.08 -4.72 -10.14
N ALA A 86 26.09 -4.78 -9.24
CA ALA A 86 24.84 -5.50 -9.51
C ALA A 86 24.03 -4.85 -10.64
N VAL A 87 23.97 -3.51 -10.69
CA VAL A 87 23.36 -2.77 -11.80
C VAL A 87 24.09 -3.07 -13.11
N ALA A 88 25.41 -2.99 -13.12
CA ALA A 88 26.22 -3.30 -14.31
C ALA A 88 26.06 -4.77 -14.76
N ALA A 89 25.97 -5.71 -13.82
CA ALA A 89 25.73 -7.12 -14.11
C ALA A 89 24.38 -7.32 -14.81
N LEU A 90 23.30 -6.69 -14.32
CA LEU A 90 21.98 -6.74 -14.94
C LEU A 90 21.97 -6.12 -16.35
N GLU A 91 22.60 -4.96 -16.52
CA GLU A 91 22.74 -4.27 -17.80
C GLU A 91 23.51 -5.11 -18.84
N SER A 92 24.57 -5.80 -18.39
CA SER A 92 25.36 -6.67 -19.27
C SER A 92 24.58 -7.88 -19.80
N ARG A 93 23.61 -8.38 -19.00
CA ARG A 93 22.75 -9.51 -19.36
C ARG A 93 21.57 -9.09 -20.22
N ASN A 94 21.11 -7.85 -20.09
CA ASN A 94 19.92 -7.32 -20.74
C ASN A 94 20.22 -5.96 -21.39
N PHE A 95 20.84 -5.98 -22.57
CA PHE A 95 21.31 -4.77 -23.24
C PHE A 95 20.22 -3.71 -23.52
N TRP A 96 18.94 -4.11 -23.53
CA TRP A 96 17.81 -3.19 -23.74
C TRP A 96 17.37 -2.45 -22.48
N LEU A 97 17.89 -2.80 -21.29
CA LEU A 97 17.53 -2.10 -20.05
C LEU A 97 17.91 -0.61 -20.12
N GLY A 98 19.01 -0.27 -20.80
CA GLY A 98 19.61 1.07 -20.70
C GLY A 98 20.08 1.34 -19.26
N PRO A 99 20.33 2.61 -18.86
CA PRO A 99 20.66 2.94 -17.48
C PRO A 99 19.45 2.90 -16.54
N LEU A 100 19.63 2.46 -15.30
CA LEU A 100 18.55 2.42 -14.29
C LEU A 100 17.95 3.82 -14.06
N SER A 101 16.62 3.89 -14.14
CA SER A 101 15.81 5.11 -14.09
C SER A 101 14.41 4.84 -13.53
N GLY A 102 13.67 5.89 -13.16
CA GLY A 102 12.28 5.76 -12.72
C GLY A 102 11.30 5.28 -13.80
N TRP A 103 11.72 5.18 -15.07
CA TRP A 103 10.88 4.65 -16.14
C TRP A 103 11.07 3.15 -16.39
N ASN A 104 12.26 2.61 -16.10
CA ASN A 104 12.62 1.22 -16.39
C ASN A 104 12.91 0.37 -15.14
N TRP A 105 12.76 0.92 -13.93
CA TRP A 105 13.04 0.22 -12.67
C TRP A 105 12.34 -1.15 -12.58
N GLY A 106 11.09 -1.25 -13.05
CA GLY A 106 10.33 -2.50 -13.06
C GLY A 106 11.01 -3.59 -13.88
N PHE A 107 11.64 -3.23 -15.01
CA PHE A 107 12.41 -4.19 -15.82
C PHE A 107 13.67 -4.67 -15.09
N TYR A 108 14.30 -3.82 -14.27
CA TYR A 108 15.42 -4.23 -13.44
C TYR A 108 14.99 -5.18 -12.32
N ARG A 109 13.89 -4.87 -11.63
CA ARG A 109 13.30 -5.75 -10.62
C ARG A 109 12.98 -7.11 -11.21
N ASP A 110 12.30 -7.14 -12.37
CA ASP A 110 11.92 -8.39 -13.03
C ASP A 110 13.16 -9.18 -13.49
N ALA A 111 14.18 -8.51 -14.03
CA ALA A 111 15.44 -9.16 -14.40
C ALA A 111 16.18 -9.75 -13.18
N LEU A 112 16.15 -9.05 -12.05
CA LEU A 112 16.76 -9.47 -10.79
C LEU A 112 16.04 -10.66 -10.15
N ASN A 113 14.71 -10.69 -10.24
CA ASN A 113 13.87 -11.78 -9.75
C ASN A 113 13.89 -13.01 -10.67
N GLY A 114 14.15 -12.82 -11.96
CA GLY A 114 14.37 -13.90 -12.92
C GLY A 114 15.76 -14.53 -12.85
N CYS A 115 16.69 -13.99 -12.06
CA CYS A 115 17.99 -14.60 -11.83
C CYS A 115 17.91 -15.55 -10.64
N ASP A 116 17.77 -16.85 -10.93
CA ASP A 116 17.49 -17.88 -9.92
C ASP A 116 18.51 -17.94 -8.77
N ASP A 117 19.82 -17.71 -8.98
CA ASP A 117 20.80 -17.86 -7.87
C ASP A 117 22.08 -17.01 -7.92
N ASP A 118 22.44 -16.32 -9.01
CA ASP A 118 23.67 -15.52 -9.04
C ASP A 118 23.70 -14.52 -10.21
N LEU A 119 23.97 -13.24 -9.92
CA LEU A 119 24.33 -12.24 -10.95
C LEU A 119 25.76 -12.47 -11.49
N GLY A 120 26.50 -13.40 -10.88
CA GLY A 120 27.93 -13.57 -11.07
C GLY A 120 28.68 -12.45 -10.37
N GLY A 121 29.92 -12.69 -9.98
CA GLY A 121 30.77 -11.65 -9.39
C GLY A 121 31.01 -11.76 -7.88
N GLY A 122 30.53 -12.83 -7.24
CA GLY A 122 30.88 -13.15 -5.85
C GLY A 122 29.99 -12.45 -4.82
N GLU A 123 30.45 -12.49 -3.56
CA GLU A 123 29.68 -12.07 -2.38
C GLU A 123 29.25 -10.59 -2.45
N ASP A 124 30.15 -9.68 -2.85
CA ASP A 124 29.85 -8.25 -2.97
C ASP A 124 28.69 -7.95 -3.94
N VAL A 125 28.64 -8.65 -5.07
CA VAL A 125 27.54 -8.49 -6.05
C VAL A 125 26.25 -9.09 -5.51
N ALA A 126 26.32 -10.18 -4.74
CA ALA A 126 25.15 -10.78 -4.11
C ALA A 126 24.55 -9.84 -3.03
N GLU A 127 25.39 -9.15 -2.25
CA GLU A 127 24.94 -8.14 -1.29
C GLU A 127 24.29 -6.94 -2.00
N GLN A 128 24.91 -6.43 -3.06
CA GLN A 128 24.32 -5.36 -3.88
C GLN A 128 23.01 -5.79 -4.55
N ALA A 129 22.91 -7.05 -4.98
CA ALA A 129 21.67 -7.62 -5.52
C ALA A 129 20.57 -7.71 -4.45
N ALA A 130 20.92 -8.12 -3.22
CA ALA A 130 19.98 -8.13 -2.10
C ALA A 130 19.51 -6.70 -1.75
N MET A 131 20.41 -5.72 -1.77
CA MET A 131 20.08 -4.31 -1.60
C MET A 131 19.11 -3.82 -2.69
N LEU A 132 19.36 -4.15 -3.96
CA LEU A 132 18.46 -3.79 -5.06
C LEU A 132 17.06 -4.40 -4.90
N ARG A 133 16.96 -5.66 -4.46
CA ARG A 133 15.65 -6.29 -4.18
C ARG A 133 14.90 -5.51 -3.11
N ALA A 134 15.54 -5.28 -1.96
CA ALA A 134 14.94 -4.53 -0.87
C ALA A 134 14.59 -3.07 -1.27
N PHE A 135 15.41 -2.45 -2.12
CA PHE A 135 15.11 -1.13 -2.69
C PHE A 135 13.85 -1.17 -3.55
N PHE A 136 13.74 -2.11 -4.49
CA PHE A 136 12.58 -2.19 -5.38
C PHE A 136 11.28 -2.50 -4.63
N ASP A 137 11.35 -3.29 -3.56
CA ASP A 137 10.19 -3.58 -2.69
C ASP A 137 9.60 -2.28 -2.09
N ILE A 138 10.42 -1.30 -1.72
CA ILE A 138 9.93 0.00 -1.22
C ILE A 138 9.62 0.97 -2.35
N TYR A 139 10.40 0.94 -3.44
CA TYR A 139 10.26 1.86 -4.57
C TYR A 139 8.95 1.65 -5.35
N GLU A 140 8.43 0.43 -5.35
CA GLU A 140 7.14 0.07 -5.95
C GLU A 140 5.94 0.62 -5.16
N ASN A 141 6.08 0.84 -3.85
CA ASN A 141 4.97 1.21 -2.97
C ASN A 141 4.29 2.53 -3.35
N ASP A 142 4.98 3.45 -4.01
CA ASP A 142 4.35 4.66 -4.55
C ASP A 142 3.26 4.32 -5.58
N ASP A 143 3.55 3.37 -6.47
CA ASP A 143 2.67 2.96 -7.55
C ASP A 143 1.57 2.02 -7.02
N GLU A 144 1.89 1.14 -6.06
CA GLU A 144 0.91 0.30 -5.37
C GLU A 144 -0.08 1.11 -4.52
N ASN A 145 0.40 2.09 -3.75
CA ASN A 145 -0.47 2.96 -2.96
C ASN A 145 -1.45 3.72 -3.86
N ALA A 146 -1.00 4.22 -5.02
CA ALA A 146 -1.88 4.84 -6.00
C ALA A 146 -2.96 3.86 -6.51
N ALA A 147 -2.58 2.62 -6.82
CA ALA A 147 -3.50 1.59 -7.27
C ALA A 147 -4.54 1.21 -6.20
N ILE A 148 -4.10 1.05 -4.94
CA ILE A 148 -4.97 0.78 -3.79
C ILE A 148 -5.98 1.91 -3.61
N VAL A 149 -5.53 3.16 -3.61
CA VAL A 149 -6.40 4.34 -3.44
C VAL A 149 -7.42 4.44 -4.57
N ASP A 150 -6.99 4.27 -5.81
CA ASP A 150 -7.89 4.35 -6.97
C ASP A 150 -8.94 3.22 -6.96
N ARG A 151 -8.53 2.00 -6.59
CA ARG A 151 -9.44 0.87 -6.45
C ARG A 151 -10.42 1.09 -5.29
N ALA A 152 -9.96 1.57 -4.14
CA ALA A 152 -10.81 1.88 -3.00
C ALA A 152 -11.85 2.96 -3.34
N ARG A 153 -11.46 4.02 -4.06
CA ARG A 153 -12.40 5.06 -4.51
C ARG A 153 -13.49 4.53 -5.45
N ARG A 154 -13.16 3.52 -6.27
CA ARG A 154 -14.10 2.93 -7.24
C ARG A 154 -15.00 1.86 -6.62
N GLU A 155 -14.46 1.05 -5.71
CA GLU A 155 -15.09 -0.19 -5.23
C GLU A 155 -15.42 -0.17 -3.73
N GLY A 156 -14.95 0.86 -3.00
CA GLY A 156 -15.04 0.97 -1.55
C GLY A 156 -13.83 0.37 -0.82
N LEU A 157 -13.60 0.80 0.42
CA LEU A 157 -12.46 0.36 1.23
C LEU A 157 -12.45 -1.17 1.43
N GLY A 158 -13.62 -1.78 1.64
CA GLY A 158 -13.76 -3.23 1.81
C GLY A 158 -13.23 -4.07 0.64
N ALA A 159 -13.10 -3.51 -0.57
CA ALA A 159 -12.57 -4.21 -1.73
C ALA A 159 -11.03 -4.34 -1.71
N VAL A 160 -10.35 -3.49 -0.96
CA VAL A 160 -8.87 -3.41 -0.91
C VAL A 160 -8.28 -3.85 0.42
N VAL A 161 -9.09 -4.20 1.42
CA VAL A 161 -8.60 -4.59 2.77
C VAL A 161 -7.56 -5.71 2.71
N ALA A 162 -7.70 -6.65 1.77
CA ALA A 162 -6.74 -7.74 1.59
C ALA A 162 -5.41 -7.30 0.97
N ASP A 163 -5.37 -6.13 0.34
CA ASP A 163 -4.18 -5.54 -0.30
C ASP A 163 -3.47 -4.55 0.65
N LEU A 164 -4.09 -4.20 1.78
CA LEU A 164 -3.49 -3.29 2.76
C LEU A 164 -2.36 -3.98 3.53
N PRO A 165 -1.30 -3.23 3.91
CA PRO A 165 -0.22 -3.79 4.69
C PRO A 165 -0.73 -4.24 6.08
N ASP A 166 -0.06 -5.25 6.63
CA ASP A 166 -0.31 -5.67 8.01
C ASP A 166 0.03 -4.52 8.97
N GLN A 167 -1.00 -4.01 9.64
CA GLN A 167 -0.89 -2.82 10.49
C GLN A 167 -0.01 -3.07 11.73
N SER A 168 0.06 -4.32 12.20
CA SER A 168 0.90 -4.68 13.34
C SER A 168 2.38 -4.58 12.98
N THR A 169 2.76 -5.12 11.83
CA THR A 169 4.12 -5.09 11.28
C THR A 169 4.57 -3.65 11.02
N LEU A 170 3.68 -2.79 10.49
CA LEU A 170 3.98 -1.36 10.33
C LEU A 170 4.16 -0.65 11.67
N ALA A 171 3.32 -0.94 12.66
CA ALA A 171 3.45 -0.33 13.99
C ALA A 171 4.76 -0.69 14.69
N GLU A 172 5.23 -1.94 14.54
CA GLU A 172 6.55 -2.38 15.02
C GLU A 172 7.67 -1.60 14.33
N SER A 173 7.62 -1.51 13.00
CA SER A 173 8.60 -0.80 12.17
C SER A 173 8.57 0.73 12.36
N ALA A 174 7.48 1.27 12.89
CA ALA A 174 7.33 2.68 13.25
C ALA A 174 7.81 2.99 14.68
N GLY A 175 8.39 2.02 15.39
CA GLY A 175 8.83 2.18 16.77
C GLY A 175 7.68 2.33 17.78
N ARG A 176 6.44 1.96 17.42
CA ARG A 176 5.28 1.94 18.34
C ARG A 176 5.11 0.61 19.09
N GLY A 177 5.99 -0.35 18.84
CA GLY A 177 5.98 -1.66 19.48
C GLY A 177 6.89 -1.79 20.70
N GLN A 178 6.78 -0.90 21.71
CA GLN A 178 7.27 -1.13 23.09
C GLN A 178 6.40 -0.38 24.12
#